data_AF-A0A7S7UQL7-F1
#
_entry.id   AF-A0A7S7UQL7-F1
#
_cell.length_a   1.000
_cell.length_b   1.000
_cell.length_c   1.000
_cell.angle_alpha   90.00
_cell.angle_beta   90.00
_cell.angle_gamma   90.00
#
_symmetry.space_group_name_H-M   'P 1'
#
loop_
_entity.id
_entity.type
_entity.pdbx_description
1 polymer ?
#
loop_
_entity_poly.entity_id
_entity_poly.type
_entity_poly.pdbx_seq_one_letter_code
_entity_poly.pdbx_strand_id
1 'polypeptide(L)'
;MTPEKLRTHVTYLSEIATDSERREVFVGLTFEETSWLIDYRERRARGESGWNRDQPIALELAARHRTAHIAIVSAEAELVLGKPTLN
;
A
#
# COMPACT_ATOMS: atom_id res chain seq x y z
N MET A 1 6.84 10.56 -7.62
CA MET A 1 6.20 10.46 -6.29
C MET A 1 7.20 10.93 -5.22
N THR A 2 6.79 11.72 -4.23
CA THR A 2 7.65 12.09 -3.09
C THR A 2 7.32 11.22 -1.86
N PRO A 3 8.25 11.06 -0.90
CA PRO A 3 7.98 10.37 0.36
C PRO A 3 6.79 10.96 1.13
N GLU A 4 6.68 12.29 1.17
CA GLU A 4 5.57 12.99 1.82
C GLU A 4 4.24 12.66 1.14
N LYS A 5 4.20 12.68 -0.20
CA LYS A 5 3.01 12.30 -0.96
C LYS A 5 2.60 10.87 -0.59
N LEU A 6 3.51 9.92 -0.58
CA LEU A 6 3.20 8.55 -0.17
C LEU A 6 2.65 8.50 1.26
N ARG A 7 3.30 9.15 2.22
CA ARG A 7 2.84 9.19 3.62
C ARG A 7 1.44 9.75 3.79
N THR A 8 1.01 10.72 2.96
CA THR A 8 -0.37 11.25 3.01
C THR A 8 -1.43 10.25 2.54
N HIS A 9 -1.05 9.24 1.76
CA HIS A 9 -1.94 8.19 1.25
C HIS A 9 -1.91 6.90 2.08
N VAL A 10 -1.12 6.89 3.15
CA VAL A 10 -0.89 5.74 4.03
C VAL A 10 -1.63 5.97 5.34
N THR A 11 -2.43 4.99 5.76
CA THR A 11 -3.15 5.09 7.04
C THR A 11 -2.35 4.48 8.19
N TYR A 12 -1.38 3.61 7.89
CA TYR A 12 -0.50 2.95 8.86
C TYR A 12 0.88 2.64 8.27
N LEU A 13 1.96 2.78 9.06
CA LEU A 13 3.35 2.54 8.59
C LEU A 13 3.58 1.13 7.99
N SER A 14 2.80 0.13 8.40
CA SER A 14 2.82 -1.25 7.89
C SER A 14 2.29 -1.40 6.45
N GLU A 15 1.75 -0.34 5.85
CA GLU A 15 1.35 -0.30 4.44
C GLU A 15 2.54 0.00 3.50
N ILE A 16 3.70 0.42 4.03
CA ILE A 16 4.88 0.82 3.24
C ILE A 16 5.99 -0.23 3.37
N ALA A 17 6.57 -0.60 2.23
CA ALA A 17 7.82 -1.36 2.12
C ALA A 17 8.90 -0.51 1.45
N THR A 18 10.14 -1.02 1.47
CA THR A 18 11.25 -0.47 0.69
C THR A 18 11.60 -1.45 -0.42
N ASP A 19 11.63 -0.98 -1.67
CA ASP A 19 12.05 -1.81 -2.80
C ASP A 19 13.58 -1.97 -2.87
N SER A 20 14.07 -2.73 -3.85
CA SER A 20 15.52 -2.97 -4.05
C SER A 20 16.33 -1.70 -4.31
N GLU A 21 15.68 -0.63 -4.78
CA GLU A 21 16.30 0.67 -5.07
C GLU A 21 16.16 1.65 -3.90
N ARG A 22 15.74 1.15 -2.72
CA ARG A 22 15.52 1.94 -1.51
C ARG A 22 14.39 2.97 -1.61
N ARG A 23 13.42 2.74 -2.50
CA ARG A 23 12.24 3.60 -2.62
C ARG A 23 11.12 3.07 -1.74
N GLU A 24 10.41 3.98 -1.09
CA GLU A 24 9.19 3.63 -0.35
C GLU A 24 8.06 3.30 -1.35
N VAL A 25 7.41 2.16 -1.14
CA VAL A 25 6.33 1.63 -2.00
C VAL A 25 5.21 1.05 -1.14
N PHE A 26 4.00 0.93 -1.67
CA PHE A 26 2.98 0.14 -0.99
C PHE A 26 3.39 -1.34 -0.96
N VAL A 27 3.20 -2.02 0.18
CA VAL A 27 3.50 -3.46 0.28
C VAL A 27 2.78 -4.24 -0.82
N GLY A 28 3.48 -5.16 -1.48
CA GLY A 28 2.92 -5.97 -2.58
C GLY A 28 2.83 -5.27 -3.94
N LEU A 29 3.24 -4.00 -4.04
CA LEU A 29 3.26 -3.22 -5.28
C LEU A 29 4.68 -2.78 -5.65
N THR A 30 4.91 -2.55 -6.95
CA THR A 30 6.12 -1.88 -7.43
C THR A 30 6.07 -0.37 -7.19
N PHE A 31 7.19 0.32 -7.42
CA PHE A 31 7.23 1.78 -7.37
C PHE A 31 6.31 2.45 -8.40
N GLU A 32 6.25 1.89 -9.61
CA GLU A 32 5.39 2.40 -10.69
C GLU A 32 3.91 2.19 -10.34
N GLU A 33 3.54 1.01 -9.84
CA GLU A 33 2.18 0.70 -9.40
C GLU A 33 1.74 1.57 -8.22
N THR A 34 2.63 1.78 -7.25
CA THR A 34 2.38 2.67 -6.10
C THR A 34 2.13 4.10 -6.57
N SER A 35 3.01 4.62 -7.43
CA SER A 35 2.89 5.97 -7.98
C SER A 35 1.59 6.14 -8.76
N TRP A 36 1.27 5.17 -9.62
CA TRP A 36 0.05 5.17 -10.42
C TRP A 36 -1.20 5.12 -9.54
N LEU A 37 -1.23 4.28 -8.51
CA LEU A 37 -2.39 4.13 -7.63
C LEU A 37 -2.65 5.41 -6.82
N ILE A 38 -1.60 6.08 -6.37
CA ILE A 38 -1.69 7.38 -5.71
C ILE A 38 -2.27 8.43 -6.67
N ASP A 39 -1.72 8.51 -7.89
CA ASP A 39 -2.20 9.47 -8.88
C ASP A 39 -3.66 9.20 -9.24
N TYR A 40 -4.08 7.93 -9.38
CA TYR A 40 -5.48 7.54 -9.54
C TYR A 40 -6.34 8.03 -8.36
N ARG A 41 -5.92 7.80 -7.11
CA ARG A 41 -6.67 8.24 -5.91
C ARG A 41 -6.86 9.75 -5.90
N GLU A 42 -5.86 10.52 -6.31
CA GLU A 42 -5.94 11.97 -6.42
C GLU A 42 -6.86 12.44 -7.55
N ARG A 43 -6.73 11.85 -8.75
CA ARG A 43 -7.64 12.14 -9.87
C ARG A 43 -9.10 11.86 -9.49
N ARG A 44 -9.36 10.75 -8.80
CA ARG A 44 -10.67 10.39 -8.25
C ARG A 44 -11.13 11.40 -7.20
N ALA A 45 -10.27 11.79 -6.26
CA ALA A 45 -10.62 12.76 -5.20
C ALA A 45 -10.93 14.15 -5.76
N ARG A 46 -10.25 14.56 -6.85
CA ARG A 46 -10.52 15.79 -7.59
C ARG A 46 -11.73 15.70 -8.53
N GLY A 47 -12.26 14.51 -8.77
CA GLY A 47 -13.38 14.29 -9.69
C GLY A 47 -13.03 14.48 -11.17
N GLU A 48 -11.78 14.19 -11.57
CA GLU A 48 -11.32 14.39 -12.95
C GLU A 48 -12.07 13.51 -13.97
N SER A 49 -12.44 14.08 -15.12
CA SER A 49 -13.16 13.33 -16.15
C SER A 49 -12.41 12.06 -16.58
N GLY A 50 -13.12 10.93 -16.61
CA GLY A 50 -12.57 9.65 -17.07
C GLY A 50 -11.80 8.85 -16.03
N TRP A 51 -11.71 9.31 -14.77
CA TRP A 51 -11.07 8.55 -13.67
C TRP A 51 -11.65 7.13 -13.53
N ASN A 52 -12.95 6.97 -13.79
CA ASN A 52 -13.66 5.71 -13.65
C ASN A 52 -13.23 4.63 -14.66
N ARG A 53 -12.60 5.01 -15.78
CA ARG A 53 -12.08 4.05 -16.77
C ARG A 53 -10.95 3.18 -16.18
N ASP A 54 -10.18 3.78 -15.28
CA ASP A 54 -9.03 3.15 -14.63
C ASP A 54 -9.43 2.41 -13.34
N GLN A 55 -10.71 2.47 -12.95
CA GLN A 55 -11.19 1.87 -11.70
C GLN A 55 -10.90 0.37 -11.57
N PRO A 56 -11.03 -0.48 -12.62
CA PRO A 56 -10.71 -1.90 -12.50
C PRO A 56 -9.25 -2.15 -12.11
N ILE A 57 -8.31 -1.44 -12.75
CA ILE A 57 -6.87 -1.55 -12.46
C ILE A 57 -6.58 -1.10 -11.03
N ALA A 58 -7.19 0.01 -10.60
CA ALA A 58 -7.01 0.51 -9.24
C ALA A 58 -7.53 -0.47 -8.18
N LEU A 59 -8.63 -1.16 -8.44
CA LEU A 59 -9.17 -2.18 -7.54
C LEU A 59 -8.25 -3.40 -7.46
N GLU A 60 -7.67 -3.83 -8.59
CA GLU A 60 -6.71 -4.93 -8.61
C GLU A 60 -5.45 -4.61 -7.79
N LEU A 61 -4.85 -3.44 -8.01
CA LEU A 61 -3.68 -3.01 -7.25
C LEU A 61 -3.99 -2.86 -5.75
N ALA A 62 -5.14 -2.27 -5.41
CA ALA A 62 -5.57 -2.15 -4.02
C ALA A 62 -5.80 -3.53 -3.37
N ALA A 63 -6.34 -4.50 -4.11
CA ALA A 63 -6.53 -5.87 -3.62
C ALA A 63 -5.19 -6.58 -3.39
N ARG A 64 -4.25 -6.49 -4.34
CA ARG A 64 -2.89 -7.04 -4.19
C ARG A 64 -2.17 -6.46 -2.97
N HIS A 65 -2.23 -5.14 -2.83
CA HIS A 65 -1.68 -4.46 -1.66
C HIS A 65 -2.32 -4.94 -0.35
N ARG A 66 -3.65 -5.04 -0.31
CA ARG A 66 -4.38 -5.50 0.88
C ARG A 66 -4.02 -6.94 1.25
N THR A 67 -3.91 -7.84 0.27
CA THR A 67 -3.51 -9.24 0.51
C THR A 67 -2.09 -9.31 1.08
N ALA A 68 -1.15 -8.55 0.53
CA ALA A 68 0.21 -8.49 1.04
C ALA A 68 0.26 -7.92 2.47
N HIS A 69 -0.48 -6.85 2.74
CA HIS A 69 -0.59 -6.27 4.08
C HIS A 69 -1.16 -7.26 5.10
N ILE A 70 -2.24 -7.98 4.77
CA ILE A 70 -2.81 -9.00 5.66
C ILE A 70 -1.80 -10.11 5.95
N ALA A 71 -1.02 -10.54 4.96
CA ALA A 71 0.01 -11.56 5.16
C ALA A 71 1.09 -11.08 6.14
N ILE A 72 1.53 -9.82 6.03
CA ILE A 72 2.51 -9.21 6.95
C ILE A 72 1.92 -9.13 8.36
N VAL A 73 0.73 -8.54 8.52
CA VAL A 73 0.08 -8.38 9.83
C VAL A 73 -0.19 -9.73 10.48
N SER A 74 -0.59 -10.74 9.71
CA SER A 74 -0.80 -12.10 10.22
C SER A 74 0.51 -12.71 10.72
N ALA A 75 1.60 -12.58 9.96
CA ALA A 75 2.91 -13.05 10.37
C ALA A 75 3.44 -12.33 11.61
N GLU A 76 3.24 -11.01 11.71
CA GLU A 76 3.58 -10.23 12.90
C GLU A 76 2.76 -10.67 14.12
N ALA A 77 1.46 -10.91 13.95
CA ALA A 77 0.59 -11.40 15.00
C ALA A 77 1.04 -12.79 15.52
N GLU A 78 1.40 -13.70 14.62
CA GLU A 78 1.96 -15.01 14.99
C GLU A 78 3.27 -14.87 15.79
N LEU A 79 4.16 -13.97 15.39
CA LEU A 79 5.42 -13.71 16.11
C LEU A 79 5.21 -13.10 17.50
N VAL A 80 4.19 -12.26 17.67
CA VAL A 80 3.85 -11.64 18.95
C VAL A 80 3.15 -12.65 19.89
N LEU A 81 2.19 -13.41 19.36
CA LEU A 81 1.39 -14.36 20.14
C LEU A 81 2.11 -15.69 20.39
N GLY A 82 3.04 -16.07 19.52
CA GLY A 82 3.85 -17.29 19.64
C GLY A 82 5.01 -17.18 20.63
N LYS A 83 5.28 -15.98 21.16
CA LYS A 83 6.21 -15.81 22.29
C LYS A 83 5.43 -16.05 23.59
N PRO A 84 5.75 -17.08 24.39
CA PRO A 84 5.22 -17.13 25.74
C PRO A 84 5.72 -15.86 26.44
N THR A 85 4.80 -15.03 26.92
CA THR A 85 5.13 -14.00 27.90
C THR A 85 5.61 -14.74 29.15
N LEU A 86 6.92 -15.01 29.20
CA LEU A 86 7.63 -15.44 30.40
C LEU A 86 7.58 -14.25 31.37
N ASN A 87 6.53 -14.22 32.18
CA ASN A 87 6.49 -13.54 33.47
C ASN A 87 6.57 -14.61 34.57
#